data_AF-A0A7Z7NDN4-F1
#
_entry.id   AF-A0A7Z7NDN4-F1
#
_cell.length_a   1.000
_cell.length_b   1.000
_cell.length_c   1.000
_cell.angle_alpha   90.00
_cell.angle_beta   90.00
_cell.angle_gamma   90.00
#
_symmetry.space_group_name_H-M   'P 1'
#
loop_
_entity.id
_entity.type
_entity.pdbx_description
1 polymer ?
#
loop_
_entity_poly.entity_id
_entity_poly.type
_entity_poly.pdbx_seq_one_letter_code
_entity_poly.pdbx_strand_id
1 'polypeptide(L)'
;MRESALLFEPIVDIRDVLESFLVDEVFLSDWQETLVAASARLSELGRAWSDSDLLELGRITEQLASTRLGADVALARIAADSAAKVLDQVRIPGVPRPEDDDWAF
;
A
#
# COMPACT_ATOMS: atom_id res chain seq x y z
N MET A 1 2.06 10.03 19.25
CA MET A 1 3.33 9.37 18.86
C MET A 1 2.99 8.39 17.76
N ARG A 2 3.70 8.39 16.63
CA ARG A 2 3.44 7.41 15.54
C ARG A 2 3.96 6.05 15.98
N GLU A 3 3.13 5.03 15.90
CA GLU A 3 3.52 3.66 16.19
C GLU A 3 3.72 2.94 14.85
N SER A 4 4.96 2.87 14.37
CA SER A 4 5.31 2.29 13.07
C SER A 4 4.79 0.86 12.87
N ALA A 5 4.64 0.09 13.96
CA ALA A 5 4.08 -1.26 13.91
C ALA A 5 2.62 -1.29 13.39
N LEU A 6 1.83 -0.23 13.63
CA LEU A 6 0.45 -0.16 13.15
C LEU A 6 0.34 0.04 11.63
N LEU A 7 1.43 0.45 10.97
CA LEU A 7 1.51 0.58 9.52
C LEU A 7 1.96 -0.70 8.82
N PHE A 8 2.52 -1.67 9.54
CA PHE A 8 3.12 -2.86 8.94
C PHE A 8 2.11 -3.61 8.07
N GLU A 9 1.02 -4.07 8.68
CA GLU A 9 0.00 -4.88 8.03
C GLU A 9 -0.62 -4.18 6.80
N PRO A 10 -1.20 -2.97 6.90
CA PRO A 10 -1.86 -2.36 5.74
C PRO A 10 -0.90 -2.01 4.60
N ILE A 11 0.38 -1.73 4.89
CA ILE A 11 1.34 -1.40 3.83
C ILE A 11 1.89 -2.67 3.16
N VAL A 12 2.15 -3.73 3.93
CA VAL A 12 2.57 -5.02 3.36
C VAL A 12 1.46 -5.58 2.47
N ASP A 13 0.20 -5.52 2.92
CA ASP A 13 -0.96 -5.94 2.14
C ASP A 13 -1.06 -5.20 0.80
N ILE A 14 -0.85 -3.88 0.80
CA ILE A 14 -0.82 -3.09 -0.44
C ILE A 14 0.37 -3.49 -1.31
N ARG A 15 1.56 -3.65 -0.73
CA ARG A 15 2.76 -4.06 -1.47
C ARG A 15 2.53 -5.39 -2.15
N ASP A 16 2.13 -6.42 -1.41
CA ASP A 16 2.00 -7.78 -1.92
C ASP A 16 0.97 -7.87 -3.06
N VAL A 17 -0.16 -7.17 -2.93
CA VAL A 17 -1.16 -7.08 -4.01
C VAL A 17 -0.60 -6.38 -5.24
N LEU A 18 0.09 -5.25 -5.06
CA LEU A 18 0.62 -4.47 -6.17
C LEU A 18 1.82 -5.14 -6.84
N GLU A 19 2.70 -5.78 -6.08
CA GLU A 19 3.84 -6.56 -6.57
C GLU A 19 3.36 -7.76 -7.38
N SER A 20 2.45 -8.56 -6.82
CA SER A 20 1.81 -9.68 -7.54
C SER A 20 1.20 -9.22 -8.87
N PHE A 21 0.60 -8.03 -8.91
CA PHE A 21 -0.04 -7.53 -10.12
C PHE A 21 0.93 -6.88 -11.12
N LEU A 22 1.83 -6.01 -10.66
CA LEU A 22 2.71 -5.21 -11.52
C LEU A 22 3.95 -5.98 -11.99
N VAL A 23 4.44 -6.90 -11.17
CA VAL A 23 5.65 -7.69 -11.43
C VAL A 23 5.29 -9.07 -11.93
N ASP A 24 4.44 -9.80 -11.20
CA ASP A 24 4.11 -11.19 -11.53
C ASP A 24 2.93 -11.33 -12.51
N GLU A 25 2.23 -10.23 -12.82
CA GLU A 25 1.02 -10.21 -13.65
C GLU A 25 -0.11 -11.13 -13.11
N VAL A 26 -0.14 -11.36 -11.80
CA VAL A 26 -1.10 -12.22 -11.08
C VAL A 26 -2.10 -11.40 -10.28
N PHE A 27 -3.38 -11.72 -10.43
CA PHE A 27 -4.46 -11.22 -9.56
C PHE A 27 -4.65 -12.18 -8.38
N LEU A 28 -4.28 -11.75 -7.17
CA LEU A 28 -4.57 -12.50 -5.94
C LEU A 28 -6.08 -12.63 -5.74
N SER A 29 -6.59 -13.80 -5.34
CA SER A 29 -8.04 -14.04 -5.29
C SER A 29 -8.83 -13.09 -4.39
N ASP A 30 -8.18 -12.55 -3.36
CA ASP A 30 -8.69 -11.66 -2.33
C ASP A 30 -8.24 -10.20 -2.50
N TRP A 31 -7.55 -9.86 -3.61
CA TRP A 31 -6.92 -8.55 -3.83
C TRP A 31 -7.85 -7.38 -3.48
N GLN A 32 -9.13 -7.48 -3.85
CA GLN A 32 -10.09 -6.40 -3.64
C GLN A 32 -10.42 -6.20 -2.15
N GLU A 33 -10.64 -7.29 -1.42
CA GLU A 33 -10.93 -7.24 0.02
C GLU A 33 -9.73 -6.72 0.80
N THR A 34 -8.54 -7.20 0.45
CA THR A 34 -7.25 -6.77 1.02
C THR A 34 -7.04 -5.27 0.86
N LEU A 35 -7.23 -4.72 -0.36
CA LEU A 35 -7.09 -3.28 -0.58
C LEU A 35 -8.16 -2.44 0.13
N VAL A 36 -9.40 -2.92 0.26
CA VAL A 36 -10.44 -2.23 1.04
C VAL A 36 -10.08 -2.19 2.52
N ALA A 37 -9.61 -3.29 3.08
CA ALA A 37 -9.21 -3.35 4.49
C ALA A 37 -8.01 -2.43 4.76
N ALA A 38 -6.99 -2.50 3.90
CA ALA A 38 -5.80 -1.66 4.00
C ALA A 38 -6.13 -0.16 3.87
N SER A 39 -7.00 0.23 2.93
CA SER A 39 -7.40 1.64 2.74
C SER A 39 -8.15 2.20 3.94
N ALA A 40 -9.05 1.42 4.53
CA ALA A 40 -9.77 1.79 5.75
C ALA A 40 -8.79 2.01 6.90
N ARG A 41 -7.83 1.09 7.08
CA ARG A 41 -6.83 1.16 8.15
C ARG A 41 -5.90 2.36 7.98
N LEU A 42 -5.41 2.62 6.78
CA LEU A 42 -4.59 3.81 6.49
C LEU A 42 -5.36 5.10 6.72
N SER A 43 -6.65 5.14 6.37
CA SER A 43 -7.50 6.31 6.62
C SER A 43 -7.69 6.58 8.11
N GLU A 44 -7.87 5.54 8.93
CA GLU A 44 -7.93 5.67 10.38
C GLU A 44 -6.64 6.22 10.96
N LEU A 45 -5.50 5.64 10.59
CA LEU A 45 -4.18 6.04 11.07
C LEU A 45 -3.82 7.46 10.60
N GLY A 46 -4.12 7.80 9.35
CA GLY A 46 -3.94 9.12 8.78
C GLY A 46 -4.72 10.18 9.54
N ARG A 47 -5.98 9.91 9.92
CA ARG A 47 -6.77 10.82 10.76
C ARG A 47 -6.20 10.92 12.18
N ALA A 48 -5.88 9.78 12.80
CA ALA A 48 -5.38 9.73 14.17
C ALA A 48 -4.04 10.46 14.33
N TRP A 49 -3.18 10.42 13.31
CA TRP A 49 -1.85 11.02 13.32
C TRP A 49 -1.76 12.35 12.58
N SER A 50 -2.87 12.82 12.00
CA SER A 50 -2.89 14.00 11.12
C SER A 50 -1.85 13.89 9.99
N ASP A 51 -1.77 12.71 9.38
CA ASP A 51 -0.79 12.38 8.35
C ASP A 51 -1.44 12.38 6.96
N SER A 52 -1.11 13.39 6.15
CA SER A 52 -1.67 13.56 4.80
C SER A 52 -1.21 12.48 3.83
N ASP A 53 0.00 11.94 3.98
CA ASP A 53 0.55 10.93 3.08
C ASP A 53 -0.24 9.61 3.26
N LEU A 54 -0.57 9.26 4.51
CA LEU A 54 -1.41 8.08 4.79
C LEU A 54 -2.85 8.25 4.30
N LEU A 55 -3.42 9.46 4.42
CA LEU A 55 -4.75 9.76 3.91
C LEU A 55 -4.80 9.68 2.38
N GLU A 56 -3.77 10.16 1.71
CA GLU A 56 -3.64 10.09 0.26
C GLU A 56 -3.48 8.65 -0.22
N LEU A 57 -2.56 7.87 0.39
CA LEU A 57 -2.39 6.45 0.08
C LEU A 57 -3.68 5.68 0.31
N GLY A 58 -4.37 5.87 1.44
CA GLY A 58 -5.66 5.25 1.72
C GLY A 58 -6.69 5.53 0.64
N ARG A 59 -6.82 6.79 0.19
CA ARG A 59 -7.75 7.18 -0.88
C ARG A 59 -7.42 6.51 -2.22
N ILE A 60 -6.14 6.48 -2.60
CA ILE A 60 -5.70 5.85 -3.86
C ILE A 60 -5.96 4.35 -3.82
N THR A 61 -5.66 3.69 -2.70
CA THR A 61 -5.91 2.26 -2.48
C THR A 61 -7.40 1.92 -2.55
N GLU A 62 -8.28 2.75 -1.97
CA GLU A 62 -9.74 2.60 -2.09
C GLU A 62 -10.21 2.75 -3.54
N GLN A 63 -9.62 3.70 -4.28
CA GLN A 63 -9.93 3.90 -5.69
C GLN A 63 -9.49 2.67 -6.53
N LEU A 64 -8.34 2.06 -6.24
CA LEU A 64 -7.92 0.82 -6.88
C LEU A 64 -8.86 -0.35 -6.59
N ALA A 65 -9.27 -0.49 -5.33
CA ALA A 65 -10.22 -1.51 -4.91
C ALA A 65 -11.57 -1.40 -5.64
N SER A 66 -12.02 -0.18 -5.97
CA SER A 66 -13.30 0.05 -6.66
C SER A 66 -13.24 -0.03 -8.18
N THR A 67 -12.10 0.29 -8.80
CA THR A 67 -11.98 0.41 -10.28
C THR A 67 -11.63 -0.92 -10.97
N ARG A 68 -11.31 -1.97 -10.20
CA ARG A 68 -10.61 -3.20 -10.64
C ARG A 68 -9.14 -2.93 -10.96
N LEU A 69 -8.24 -3.67 -10.30
CA LEU A 69 -6.78 -3.52 -10.39
C LEU A 69 -6.25 -3.44 -11.83
N GLY A 70 -6.82 -4.23 -12.74
CA GLY A 70 -6.42 -4.28 -14.16
C GLY A 70 -6.97 -3.17 -15.05
N ALA A 71 -7.92 -2.36 -14.57
CA ALA A 71 -8.53 -1.31 -15.38
C ALA A 71 -7.69 -0.03 -15.43
N ASP A 72 -6.84 0.20 -14.41
CA ASP A 72 -6.03 1.41 -14.29
C ASP A 72 -4.63 1.09 -13.75
N VAL A 73 -3.77 0.57 -14.63
CA VAL A 73 -2.36 0.24 -14.32
C VAL A 73 -1.58 1.47 -13.86
N ALA A 74 -1.93 2.67 -14.36
CA ALA A 74 -1.27 3.90 -13.95
C ALA A 74 -1.57 4.21 -12.48
N LEU A 75 -2.81 4.05 -12.05
CA LEU A 75 -3.20 4.20 -10.65
C LEU A 75 -2.52 3.14 -9.76
N ALA A 76 -2.35 1.91 -10.25
CA ALA A 76 -1.64 0.86 -9.51
C ALA A 76 -0.17 1.24 -9.27
N ARG A 77 0.52 1.80 -10.27
CA ARG A 77 1.88 2.32 -10.13
C ARG A 77 1.97 3.50 -9.16
N ILE A 78 1.02 4.43 -9.21
CA ILE A 78 0.94 5.56 -8.28
C ILE A 78 0.79 5.07 -6.83
N ALA A 79 -0.03 4.04 -6.61
CA ALA A 79 -0.18 3.43 -5.28
C ALA A 79 1.11 2.75 -4.81
N ALA A 80 1.81 2.05 -5.71
CA ALA A 80 3.09 1.40 -5.41
C ALA A 80 4.15 2.42 -4.99
N ASP A 81 4.32 3.49 -5.78
CA ASP A 81 5.25 4.59 -5.47
C ASP A 81 4.89 5.27 -4.13
N SER A 82 3.59 5.45 -3.86
CA SER A 82 3.12 6.06 -2.62
C SER A 82 3.38 5.15 -1.41
N ALA A 83 3.16 3.85 -1.54
CA ALA A 83 3.48 2.86 -0.51
C ALA A 83 4.99 2.81 -0.23
N ALA A 84 5.81 2.85 -1.29
CA ALA A 84 7.27 2.94 -1.20
C ALA A 84 7.72 4.12 -0.34
N LYS A 85 7.15 5.30 -0.64
CA LYS A 85 7.48 6.55 0.05
C LYS A 85 7.13 6.47 1.53
N VAL A 86 5.99 5.87 1.88
CA VAL A 86 5.59 5.70 3.29
C VAL A 86 6.52 4.72 4.00
N LEU A 87 6.94 3.63 3.34
CA LEU A 87 7.92 2.67 3.90
C LEU A 87 9.30 3.29 4.13
N ASP A 88 9.73 4.18 3.24
CA ASP A 88 11.01 4.87 3.43
C ASP A 88 10.97 5.83 4.64
N GLN A 89 9.83 6.52 4.83
CA GLN A 89 9.63 7.43 5.96
C GLN A 89 9.48 6.71 7.30
N VAL A 90 8.91 5.50 7.28
CA VAL A 90 8.58 4.73 8.47
C VAL A 90 9.41 3.46 8.46
N ARG A 91 10.54 3.45 9.18
CA ARG A 91 11.33 2.22 9.32
C ARG A 91 10.50 1.15 10.02
N ILE A 92 10.01 0.16 9.27
CA ILE A 92 9.32 -1.01 9.79
C ILE A 92 10.27 -2.22 9.75
N PRO A 93 10.68 -2.78 10.90
CA PRO A 93 11.55 -3.95 10.92
C PRO A 93 10.93 -5.13 10.15
N GLY A 94 11.70 -5.74 9.26
CA GLY A 94 11.28 -6.93 8.49
C GLY A 94 10.55 -6.63 7.18
N VAL A 95 10.30 -5.36 6.84
CA VAL A 95 9.81 -4.97 5.50
C VAL A 95 11.00 -4.51 4.66
N PRO A 96 11.26 -5.12 3.49
CA PRO A 96 12.28 -4.63 2.57
C PRO A 96 11.92 -3.22 2.06
N ARG A 97 12.93 -2.41 1.77
CA ARG A 97 12.81 -1.05 1.23
C ARG A 97 13.11 -1.04 -0.27
N PRO A 98 12.73 0.02 -1.00
CA PRO A 98 13.09 0.20 -2.40
C PRO A 98 14.59 0.08 -2.73
N GLU A 99 15.45 0.31 -1.74
CA GLU A 99 16.90 0.20 -1.86
C GLU A 99 17.47 -1.19 -1.49
N ASP A 100 16.65 -2.10 -0.97
CA ASP A 100 17.08 -3.44 -0.58
C ASP A 100 17.01 -4.40 -1.80
N ASP A 101 17.96 -5.33 -1.92
CA ASP A 101 18.08 -6.24 -3.08
C ASP A 101 16.87 -7.18 -3.27
N ASP A 102 16.14 -7.46 -2.18
CA ASP A 102 14.95 -8.32 -2.17
C ASP A 102 13.65 -7.54 -2.46
N TRP A 103 13.75 -6.31 -2.95
CA TRP A 103 12.62 -5.47 -3.29
C TRP A 103 12.16 -5.64 -4.74
N ALA A 104 10.85 -5.80 -4.95
CA ALA A 104 10.24 -5.79 -6.27
C ALA A 104 9.09 -4.78 -6.37
N PHE A 105 9.01 -4.11 -7.53
CA PHE A 105 7.94 -3.19 -7.93
C PHE A 105 7.66 -3.22 -9.43
#